data_AF-A0A925Q0G9-F1
#
_entry.id   AF-A0A925Q0G9-F1
#
_cell.length_a   1.000
_cell.length_b   1.000
_cell.length_c   1.000
_cell.angle_alpha   90.00
_cell.angle_beta   90.00
_cell.angle_gamma   90.00
#
_symmetry.space_group_name_H-M   'P 1'
#
loop_
_entity.id
_entity.type
_entity.pdbx_description
1 polymer ?
#
loop_
_entity_poly.entity_id
_entity_poly.type
_entity_poly.pdbx_seq_one_letter_code
_entity_poly.pdbx_strand_id
1 'polypeptide(L)'
;MSRLVYLFGATTVLFAGLSVHLALQLRAERGAGSPVQATSSPPATARASARNVFSPGTATSNQTSSRDTALDPEGEGRHRDFPFPITVTNTDMEESRKRYLESEARFLEEIADPERRAELLDQTKLSVRAPLPRVAQHLSLTDEESDRLFTLLAEQQLQAHERQARCVTQPDCNYRGYAPADAEKQQQEMNALLGPERHEKFKQFQESMSERQAVSALRSNLPDSAFLNDQRAEDLVSALYDERTQFQNEALQRGTGFSGYGTGSGMLFVGDQGSLDERVAAARRYSERLRERASQVLTAEQAKGFNQMQDELLANLREMLRNQDAEKSRAPGSGS
;
A
#
# COMPACT_ATOMS: atom_id res chain seq x y z
N MET A 1 -33.92 45.63 10.21
CA MET A 1 -33.99 44.25 10.73
C MET A 1 -34.85 43.32 9.86
N SER A 2 -35.99 43.75 9.31
CA SER A 2 -36.87 42.88 8.50
C SER A 2 -36.24 42.27 7.22
N ARG A 3 -35.36 42.99 6.50
CA ARG A 3 -34.74 42.48 5.26
C ARG A 3 -33.76 41.31 5.46
N LEU A 4 -33.08 41.24 6.61
CA LEU A 4 -32.16 40.14 6.94
C LEU A 4 -32.90 38.83 7.21
N VAL A 5 -34.08 38.90 7.86
CA VAL A 5 -34.92 37.74 8.16
C VAL A 5 -35.44 37.09 6.87
N TYR A 6 -35.84 37.91 5.88
CA TYR A 6 -36.26 37.38 4.58
C TYR A 6 -35.12 36.73 3.78
N LEU A 7 -33.90 37.25 3.89
CA LEU A 7 -32.75 36.72 3.18
C LEU A 7 -32.33 35.35 3.75
N PHE A 8 -32.35 35.20 5.09
CA PHE A 8 -32.14 33.89 5.72
C PHE A 8 -33.24 32.89 5.36
N GLY A 9 -34.51 33.30 5.42
CA GLY A 9 -35.63 32.43 5.04
C GLY A 9 -35.53 31.92 3.59
N ALA A 10 -35.12 32.78 2.65
CA ALA A 10 -34.94 32.39 1.25
C ALA A 10 -33.82 31.35 1.06
N THR A 11 -32.69 31.49 1.78
CA THR A 11 -31.58 30.53 1.68
C THR A 11 -31.93 29.15 2.24
N THR A 12 -32.71 29.07 3.33
CA THR A 12 -33.11 27.79 3.92
C THR A 12 -34.05 27.01 3.01
N VAL A 13 -34.98 27.70 2.34
CA VAL A 13 -35.90 27.06 1.37
C VAL A 13 -35.14 26.55 0.14
N LEU A 14 -34.15 27.30 -0.35
CA LEU A 14 -33.27 26.86 -1.43
C LEU A 14 -32.48 25.60 -1.06
N PHE A 15 -31.91 25.56 0.14
CA PHE A 15 -31.13 24.41 0.62
C PHE A 15 -31.99 23.16 0.81
N ALA A 16 -33.22 23.32 1.34
CA ALA A 16 -34.17 22.21 1.46
C ALA A 16 -34.61 21.68 0.09
N GLY A 17 -34.86 22.57 -0.88
CA GLY A 17 -35.20 22.21 -2.25
C GLY A 17 -34.07 21.43 -2.94
N LEU A 18 -32.81 21.86 -2.78
CA LEU A 18 -31.65 21.16 -3.34
C LEU A 18 -31.47 19.77 -2.71
N SER A 19 -31.69 19.65 -1.40
CA SER A 19 -31.60 18.38 -0.68
C SER A 19 -32.64 17.36 -1.16
N VAL A 20 -33.88 17.81 -1.38
CA VAL A 20 -34.95 16.96 -1.94
C VAL A 20 -34.64 16.57 -3.38
N HIS A 21 -34.13 17.49 -4.20
CA HIS A 21 -33.75 17.20 -5.59
C HIS A 21 -32.65 16.14 -5.68
N LEU A 22 -31.59 16.26 -4.87
CA LEU A 22 -30.52 15.25 -4.79
C LEU A 22 -31.03 13.89 -4.31
N ALA A 23 -31.93 13.88 -3.32
CA ALA A 23 -32.55 12.64 -2.84
C ALA A 23 -33.38 11.94 -3.94
N LEU A 24 -34.07 12.70 -4.79
CA LEU A 24 -34.82 12.17 -5.93
C LEU A 24 -33.90 11.64 -7.04
N GLN A 25 -32.81 12.34 -7.36
CA GLN A 25 -31.80 11.84 -8.31
C GLN A 25 -31.16 10.53 -7.83
N LEU A 26 -30.75 10.45 -6.56
CA LEU A 26 -30.24 9.22 -5.95
C LEU A 26 -31.24 8.06 -6.03
N ARG A 27 -32.54 8.35 -5.92
CA ARG A 27 -33.60 7.34 -6.02
C ARG A 27 -33.83 6.91 -7.47
N ALA A 28 -33.75 7.84 -8.42
CA ALA A 28 -33.84 7.56 -9.85
C ALA A 28 -32.64 6.71 -10.32
N GLU A 29 -31.43 7.02 -9.89
CA GLU A 29 -30.24 6.22 -10.21
C GLU A 29 -30.31 4.81 -9.61
N ARG A 30 -30.79 4.67 -8.37
CA ARG A 30 -31.03 3.35 -7.76
C ARG A 30 -32.15 2.55 -8.44
N GLY A 31 -33.13 3.24 -9.04
CA GLY A 31 -34.21 2.59 -9.80
C GLY A 31 -33.81 2.21 -11.23
N ALA A 32 -32.85 2.93 -11.82
CA ALA A 32 -32.32 2.64 -13.16
C ALA A 32 -31.32 1.47 -13.17
N GLY A 33 -30.74 1.11 -12.01
CA GLY A 33 -30.05 -0.15 -11.85
C GLY A 33 -31.05 -1.31 -11.78
N SER A 34 -31.03 -2.20 -12.77
CA SER A 34 -31.84 -3.44 -12.77
C SER A 34 -31.76 -4.16 -11.43
N PRO A 35 -32.87 -4.72 -10.91
CA PRO A 35 -32.86 -5.53 -9.71
C PRO A 35 -31.99 -6.76 -9.95
N VAL A 36 -30.75 -6.72 -9.48
CA VAL A 36 -29.93 -7.92 -9.31
C VAL A 36 -30.65 -8.74 -8.25
N GLN A 37 -31.29 -9.82 -8.70
CA GLN A 37 -31.90 -10.83 -7.84
C GLN A 37 -30.91 -11.21 -6.75
N ALA A 38 -31.28 -10.91 -5.50
CA ALA A 38 -30.57 -11.35 -4.33
C ALA A 38 -30.79 -12.86 -4.16
N THR A 39 -29.99 -13.68 -4.86
CA THR A 39 -29.68 -15.02 -4.38
C THR A 39 -28.72 -14.88 -3.22
N SER A 40 -29.24 -15.13 -2.02
CA SER A 40 -28.47 -15.23 -0.78
C SER A 40 -27.45 -16.36 -0.89
N SER A 41 -26.24 -16.03 -1.34
CA SER A 41 -25.02 -16.78 -1.07
C SER A 41 -24.16 -15.92 -0.12
N PRO A 42 -23.51 -16.52 0.89
CA PRO A 42 -22.67 -15.77 1.83
C PRO A 42 -21.56 -15.02 1.06
N PRO A 43 -21.21 -13.80 1.48
CA PRO A 43 -20.31 -12.96 0.72
C PRO A 43 -18.93 -13.59 0.66
N ALA A 44 -18.52 -14.01 -0.53
CA ALA A 44 -17.12 -14.14 -0.86
C ALA A 44 -16.49 -12.77 -0.66
N THR A 45 -15.57 -12.66 0.29
CA THR A 45 -14.72 -11.51 0.52
C THR A 45 -14.16 -11.00 -0.80
N ALA A 46 -14.69 -9.87 -1.27
CA ALA A 46 -14.17 -9.17 -2.41
C ALA A 46 -12.74 -8.74 -2.08
N ARG A 47 -11.79 -9.45 -2.70
CA ARG A 47 -10.37 -9.13 -2.68
C ARG A 47 -10.22 -7.81 -3.44
N ALA A 48 -10.22 -6.69 -2.73
CA ALA A 48 -9.81 -5.41 -3.27
C ALA A 48 -8.35 -5.58 -3.69
N SER A 49 -8.11 -5.71 -4.99
CA SER A 49 -6.78 -5.56 -5.57
C SER A 49 -6.34 -4.13 -5.30
N ALA A 50 -5.61 -3.93 -4.20
CA ALA A 50 -4.83 -2.74 -3.99
C ALA A 50 -3.93 -2.60 -5.22
N ARG A 51 -4.22 -1.61 -6.07
CA ARG A 51 -3.25 -1.13 -7.05
C ARG A 51 -1.99 -0.81 -6.25
N ASN A 52 -0.85 -1.33 -6.69
CA ASN A 52 0.45 -0.98 -6.18
C ASN A 52 0.61 0.54 -6.30
N VAL A 53 0.29 1.25 -5.21
CA VAL A 53 0.71 2.63 -5.01
C VAL A 53 2.23 2.52 -4.91
N PHE A 54 2.89 3.09 -5.91
CA PHE A 54 4.33 3.27 -5.96
C PHE A 54 4.79 3.87 -4.62
N SER A 55 5.44 3.06 -3.77
CA SER A 55 6.19 3.56 -2.62
C SER A 55 7.45 4.24 -3.16
N PRO A 56 7.57 5.57 -3.14
CA PRO A 56 8.82 6.22 -3.48
C PRO A 56 9.77 5.96 -2.31
N GLY A 57 10.82 5.16 -2.53
CA GLY A 57 12.00 5.19 -1.66
C GLY A 57 12.11 4.19 -0.50
N THR A 58 11.33 3.10 -0.45
CA THR A 58 11.76 1.96 0.40
C THR A 58 12.96 1.30 -0.26
N ALA A 59 14.10 1.39 0.42
CA ALA A 59 15.40 0.83 0.11
C ALA A 59 15.39 -0.28 -0.94
N THR A 60 16.19 -0.08 -1.98
CA THR A 60 16.73 -1.16 -2.83
C THR A 60 17.19 -2.31 -1.94
N SER A 61 16.37 -3.36 -1.84
CA SER A 61 16.86 -4.68 -1.54
C SER A 61 17.75 -5.04 -2.73
N ASN A 62 19.05 -4.78 -2.59
CA ASN A 62 20.09 -5.26 -3.49
C ASN A 62 20.13 -6.79 -3.36
N GLN A 63 19.15 -7.47 -3.95
CA GLN A 63 19.33 -8.83 -4.42
C GLN A 63 20.28 -8.78 -5.60
N THR A 64 21.56 -8.81 -5.27
CA THR A 64 22.63 -9.20 -6.19
C THR A 64 22.36 -10.66 -6.56
N SER A 65 21.51 -10.88 -7.56
CA SER A 65 21.40 -12.17 -8.23
C SER A 65 22.69 -12.38 -9.02
N SER A 66 23.72 -12.89 -8.35
CA SER A 66 24.85 -13.54 -9.01
C SER A 66 24.33 -14.85 -9.59
N ARG A 67 23.87 -14.81 -10.84
CA ARG A 67 23.67 -16.02 -11.65
C ARG A 67 24.20 -15.75 -13.05
N ASP A 68 25.50 -15.95 -13.21
CA ASP A 68 26.08 -16.39 -14.47
C ASP A 68 25.46 -17.76 -14.79
N THR A 69 24.40 -17.77 -15.59
CA THR A 69 23.94 -18.98 -16.26
C THR A 69 24.05 -18.73 -17.75
N ALA A 70 24.91 -19.52 -18.39
CA ALA A 70 25.09 -19.59 -19.83
C ALA A 70 23.73 -19.71 -20.54
N LEU A 71 23.59 -18.95 -21.62
CA LEU A 71 22.44 -18.98 -22.52
C LEU A 71 22.33 -20.36 -23.19
N ASP A 72 21.31 -21.11 -22.82
CA ASP A 72 20.79 -22.24 -23.59
C ASP A 72 19.73 -21.70 -24.56
N PRO A 73 19.94 -21.77 -25.90
CA PRO A 73 18.94 -21.39 -26.88
C PRO A 73 18.20 -22.66 -27.32
N GLU A 74 17.10 -23.05 -26.66
CA GLU A 74 16.03 -23.93 -27.20
C GLU A 74 15.03 -24.41 -26.11
N GLY A 75 14.45 -23.49 -25.33
CA GLY A 75 13.40 -23.81 -24.37
C GLY A 75 12.02 -23.31 -24.81
N GLU A 76 11.23 -24.13 -25.51
CA GLU A 76 9.79 -23.90 -25.73
C GLU A 76 9.03 -23.84 -24.39
N GLY A 77 8.69 -22.62 -23.96
CA GLY A 77 8.03 -22.35 -22.69
C GLY A 77 6.54 -22.72 -22.67
N ARG A 78 6.18 -23.72 -21.84
CA ARG A 78 4.79 -24.04 -21.48
C ARG A 78 4.24 -23.00 -20.49
N HIS A 79 3.41 -22.10 -20.99
CA HIS A 79 2.62 -21.15 -20.20
C HIS A 79 1.48 -21.84 -19.43
N ARG A 80 1.21 -21.34 -18.22
CA ARG A 80 0.24 -21.82 -17.23
C ARG A 80 -1.21 -21.48 -17.63
N ASP A 81 -2.10 -22.47 -17.60
CA ASP A 81 -3.55 -22.29 -17.76
C ASP A 81 -4.17 -21.65 -16.50
N PHE A 82 -4.36 -20.33 -16.53
CA PHE A 82 -5.44 -19.68 -15.81
C PHE A 82 -6.77 -20.04 -16.50
N PRO A 83 -7.92 -20.16 -15.80
CA PRO A 83 -9.21 -20.54 -16.41
C PRO A 83 -9.77 -19.50 -17.40
N PHE A 84 -9.03 -18.42 -17.65
CA PHE A 84 -9.00 -17.74 -18.94
C PHE A 84 -7.53 -17.66 -19.37
N PRO A 85 -7.09 -18.34 -20.45
CA PRO A 85 -5.82 -18.00 -21.05
C PRO A 85 -5.98 -16.59 -21.60
N ILE A 86 -5.56 -15.58 -20.83
CA ILE A 86 -5.13 -14.33 -21.44
C ILE A 86 -3.79 -14.67 -22.07
N THR A 87 -3.84 -15.27 -23.26
CA THR A 87 -2.69 -15.32 -24.15
C THR A 87 -2.38 -13.87 -24.42
N VAL A 88 -1.49 -13.27 -23.62
CA VAL A 88 -0.93 -11.96 -23.93
C VAL A 88 -0.10 -12.20 -25.18
N THR A 89 -0.71 -11.98 -26.33
CA THR A 89 -0.01 -12.13 -27.59
C THR A 89 1.09 -11.09 -27.65
N ASN A 90 2.14 -11.33 -28.44
CA ASN A 90 3.16 -10.30 -28.67
C ASN A 90 2.53 -9.00 -29.18
N THR A 91 1.41 -9.09 -29.91
CA THR A 91 0.61 -7.95 -30.36
C THR A 91 0.00 -7.16 -29.20
N ASP A 92 -0.55 -7.84 -28.18
CA ASP A 92 -1.11 -7.17 -26.99
C ASP A 92 -0.02 -6.45 -26.18
N MET A 93 1.20 -7.01 -26.13
CA MET A 93 2.34 -6.36 -25.48
C MET A 93 2.81 -5.12 -26.24
N GLU A 94 2.96 -5.21 -27.56
CA GLU A 94 3.36 -4.07 -28.40
C GLU A 94 2.32 -2.95 -28.35
N GLU A 95 1.03 -3.28 -28.40
CA GLU A 95 -0.02 -2.27 -28.27
C GLU A 95 -0.04 -1.64 -26.87
N SER A 96 0.09 -2.45 -25.82
CA SER A 96 0.19 -1.94 -24.44
C SER A 96 1.41 -1.04 -24.26
N ARG A 97 2.55 -1.41 -24.84
CA ARG A 97 3.78 -0.60 -24.85
C ARG A 97 3.56 0.71 -25.58
N LYS A 98 2.93 0.68 -26.76
CA LYS A 98 2.61 1.89 -27.53
C LYS A 98 1.72 2.84 -26.74
N ARG A 99 0.62 2.35 -26.15
CA ARG A 99 -0.28 3.16 -25.32
C ARG A 99 0.43 3.76 -24.10
N TYR A 100 1.33 2.99 -23.48
CA TYR A 100 2.17 3.48 -22.40
C TYR A 100 3.09 4.62 -22.86
N LEU A 101 3.84 4.45 -23.97
CA LEU A 101 4.69 5.52 -24.50
C LEU A 101 3.89 6.78 -24.87
N GLU A 102 2.69 6.62 -25.43
CA GLU A 102 1.78 7.73 -25.72
C GLU A 102 1.24 8.42 -24.45
N SER A 103 1.03 7.69 -23.35
CA SER A 103 0.67 8.34 -22.07
C SER A 103 1.84 9.12 -21.47
N GLU A 104 3.06 8.57 -21.54
CA GLU A 104 4.26 9.23 -21.02
C GLU A 104 4.60 10.50 -21.82
N ALA A 105 4.45 10.46 -23.15
CA ALA A 105 4.64 11.63 -24.00
C ALA A 105 3.63 12.75 -23.66
N ARG A 106 2.34 12.42 -23.50
CA ARG A 106 1.32 13.38 -23.07
C ARG A 106 1.61 13.97 -21.70
N PHE A 107 2.05 13.15 -20.75
CA PHE A 107 2.45 13.62 -19.43
C PHE A 107 3.62 14.62 -19.51
N LEU A 108 4.60 14.40 -20.39
CA LEU A 108 5.70 15.34 -20.61
C LEU A 108 5.24 16.67 -21.23
N GLU A 109 4.22 16.64 -22.08
CA GLU A 109 3.58 17.86 -22.61
C GLU A 109 2.85 18.62 -21.50
N GLU A 110 2.08 17.90 -20.66
CA GLU A 110 1.35 18.49 -19.53
C GLU A 110 2.29 19.11 -18.49
N ILE A 111 3.39 18.43 -18.12
CA ILE A 111 4.31 18.94 -17.10
C ILE A 111 5.16 20.13 -17.58
N ALA A 112 5.29 20.31 -18.90
CA ALA A 112 5.99 21.46 -19.49
C ALA A 112 5.17 22.76 -19.39
N ASP A 113 3.85 22.67 -19.29
CA ASP A 113 2.96 23.81 -19.04
C ASP A 113 2.95 24.15 -17.53
N PRO A 114 3.31 25.40 -17.14
CA PRO A 114 3.40 25.78 -15.73
C PRO A 114 2.06 25.71 -14.98
N GLU A 115 0.92 25.99 -15.63
CA GLU A 115 -0.40 25.92 -15.00
C GLU A 115 -0.79 24.45 -14.75
N ARG A 116 -0.59 23.59 -15.76
CA ARG A 116 -0.82 22.15 -15.64
C ARG A 116 0.12 21.49 -14.63
N ARG A 117 1.38 21.90 -14.59
CA ARG A 117 2.33 21.42 -13.58
C ARG A 117 1.88 21.76 -12.16
N ALA A 118 1.31 22.95 -11.94
CA ALA A 118 0.75 23.32 -10.64
C ALA A 118 -0.45 22.45 -10.27
N GLU A 119 -1.37 22.20 -11.21
CA GLU A 119 -2.50 21.28 -11.00
C GLU A 119 -2.04 19.85 -10.67
N LEU A 120 -1.05 19.33 -11.40
CA LEU A 120 -0.46 18.01 -11.17
C LEU A 120 0.22 17.93 -9.80
N LEU A 121 0.87 19.00 -9.36
CA LEU A 121 1.48 19.08 -8.03
C LEU A 121 0.42 18.98 -6.93
N ASP A 122 -0.68 19.73 -7.04
CA ASP A 122 -1.78 19.68 -6.08
C ASP A 122 -2.44 18.29 -6.01
N GLN A 123 -2.66 17.66 -7.17
CA GLN A 123 -3.17 16.28 -7.24
C GLN A 123 -2.20 15.28 -6.60
N THR A 124 -0.90 15.42 -6.89
CA THR A 124 0.14 14.56 -6.33
C THR A 124 0.22 14.73 -4.82
N LYS A 125 0.13 15.96 -4.31
CA LYS A 125 0.12 16.27 -2.87
C LYS A 125 -1.03 15.59 -2.14
N LEU A 126 -2.24 15.57 -2.72
CA LEU A 126 -3.36 14.80 -2.17
C LEU A 126 -3.07 13.29 -2.15
N SER A 127 -2.48 12.77 -3.23
CA SER A 127 -2.13 11.35 -3.35
C SER A 127 -1.05 10.92 -2.34
N VAL A 128 -0.07 11.77 -2.06
CA VAL A 128 1.00 11.54 -1.07
C VAL A 128 0.45 11.63 0.36
N ARG A 129 -0.49 12.54 0.60
CA ARG A 129 -1.08 12.74 1.93
C ARG A 129 -1.95 11.56 2.36
N ALA A 130 -2.67 10.95 1.41
CA ALA A 130 -3.60 9.86 1.68
C ALA A 130 -2.98 8.67 2.45
N PRO A 131 -1.82 8.11 2.07
CA PRO A 131 -1.18 7.02 2.79
C PRO A 131 -0.42 7.47 4.05
N LEU A 132 -0.32 8.76 4.36
CA LEU A 132 0.43 9.27 5.52
C LEU A 132 -0.50 9.92 6.55
N PRO A 133 -1.51 9.17 7.08
CA PRO A 133 -2.43 9.74 8.04
C PRO A 133 -1.67 10.09 9.31
N ARG A 134 -1.92 11.30 9.80
CA ARG A 134 -1.38 11.79 11.07
C ARG A 134 0.14 12.00 11.16
N VAL A 135 0.84 11.98 10.04
CA VAL A 135 2.31 12.18 10.04
C VAL A 135 2.70 13.53 10.64
N ALA A 136 1.89 14.58 10.40
CA ALA A 136 2.13 15.91 10.98
C ALA A 136 2.09 15.89 12.52
N GLN A 137 1.12 15.20 13.11
CA GLN A 137 1.02 15.04 14.56
C GLN A 137 2.19 14.23 15.11
N HIS A 138 2.56 13.12 14.43
CA HIS A 138 3.69 12.28 14.85
C HIS A 138 5.01 13.06 14.86
N LEU A 139 5.21 13.93 13.87
CA LEU A 139 6.41 14.76 13.74
C LEU A 139 6.33 16.10 14.50
N SER A 140 5.19 16.38 15.14
CA SER A 140 4.89 17.67 15.79
C SER A 140 5.12 18.86 14.85
N LEU A 141 4.63 18.75 13.62
CA LEU A 141 4.68 19.82 12.62
C LEU A 141 3.50 20.76 12.79
N THR A 142 3.75 22.04 12.59
CA THR A 142 2.73 23.06 12.31
C THR A 142 2.02 22.77 10.99
N ASP A 143 0.87 23.40 10.75
CA ASP A 143 0.14 23.25 9.49
C ASP A 143 1.01 23.72 8.30
N GLU A 144 1.77 24.80 8.46
CA GLU A 144 2.68 25.32 7.44
C GLU A 144 3.90 24.42 7.20
N GLU A 145 4.44 23.78 8.23
CA GLU A 145 5.51 22.78 8.07
C GLU A 145 4.98 21.50 7.42
N SER A 146 3.78 21.06 7.81
CA SER A 146 3.12 19.90 7.20
C SER A 146 2.83 20.15 5.72
N ASP A 147 2.36 21.34 5.36
CA ASP A 147 2.11 21.72 3.98
C ASP A 147 3.41 21.68 3.16
N ARG A 148 4.49 22.26 3.70
CA ARG A 148 5.83 22.22 3.08
C ARG A 148 6.34 20.79 2.90
N LEU A 149 6.16 19.91 3.89
CA LEU A 149 6.53 18.50 3.78
C LEU A 149 5.78 17.81 2.63
N PHE A 150 4.45 17.95 2.57
CA PHE A 150 3.69 17.30 1.50
C PHE A 150 3.95 17.89 0.12
N THR A 151 4.22 19.19 0.04
CA THR A 151 4.67 19.83 -1.21
C THR A 151 6.02 19.25 -1.65
N LEU A 152 7.01 19.15 -0.77
CA LEU A 152 8.32 18.58 -1.10
C LEU A 152 8.21 17.13 -1.58
N LEU A 153 7.45 16.28 -0.87
CA LEU A 153 7.24 14.89 -1.27
C LEU A 153 6.54 14.77 -2.63
N ALA A 154 5.55 15.64 -2.89
CA ALA A 154 4.85 15.67 -4.16
C ALA A 154 5.76 16.13 -5.32
N GLU A 155 6.61 17.14 -5.08
CA GLU A 155 7.62 17.58 -6.05
C GLU A 155 8.60 16.45 -6.36
N GLN A 156 9.10 15.76 -5.33
CA GLN A 156 10.03 14.62 -5.52
C GLN A 156 9.39 13.49 -6.32
N GLN A 157 8.12 13.16 -6.05
CA GLN A 157 7.37 12.15 -6.80
C GLN A 157 7.14 12.58 -8.26
N LEU A 158 6.72 13.84 -8.47
CA LEU A 158 6.46 14.36 -9.81
C LEU A 158 7.75 14.43 -10.65
N GLN A 159 8.86 14.86 -10.04
CA GLN A 159 10.17 14.86 -10.69
C GLN A 159 10.65 13.43 -11.01
N ALA A 160 10.43 12.46 -10.12
CA ALA A 160 10.78 11.07 -10.39
C ALA A 160 9.97 10.51 -11.59
N HIS A 161 8.68 10.83 -11.65
CA HIS A 161 7.83 10.45 -12.78
C HIS A 161 8.26 11.14 -14.07
N GLU A 162 8.60 12.44 -14.04
CA GLU A 162 9.13 13.17 -15.19
C GLU A 162 10.41 12.52 -15.73
N ARG A 163 11.34 12.15 -14.85
CA ARG A 163 12.58 11.46 -15.24
C ARG A 163 12.28 10.09 -15.85
N GLN A 164 11.36 9.33 -15.26
CA GLN A 164 10.91 8.05 -15.82
C GLN A 164 10.30 8.24 -17.22
N ALA A 165 9.39 9.19 -17.39
CA ALA A 165 8.73 9.48 -18.66
C ALA A 165 9.72 9.90 -19.75
N ARG A 166 10.68 10.78 -19.42
CA ARG A 166 11.78 11.17 -20.32
C ARG A 166 12.66 9.98 -20.69
N CYS A 167 12.90 9.08 -19.75
CA CYS A 167 13.70 7.90 -19.99
C CYS A 167 12.99 6.92 -20.94
N VAL A 168 11.76 6.52 -20.64
CA VAL A 168 11.04 5.50 -21.43
C VAL A 168 10.68 5.95 -22.84
N THR A 169 10.58 7.26 -23.08
CA THR A 169 10.38 7.85 -24.41
C THR A 169 11.65 7.87 -25.26
N GLN A 170 12.82 7.63 -24.68
CA GLN A 170 14.09 7.49 -25.40
C GLN A 170 14.42 6.01 -25.64
N PRO A 171 14.81 5.62 -26.87
CA PRO A 171 15.03 4.21 -27.21
C PRO A 171 16.19 3.55 -26.44
N ASP A 172 17.20 4.33 -26.04
CA ASP A 172 18.43 3.83 -25.41
C ASP A 172 18.45 4.01 -23.88
N CYS A 173 17.35 4.45 -23.26
CA CYS A 173 17.40 4.75 -21.84
C CYS A 173 17.32 3.48 -20.97
N ASN A 174 18.29 3.34 -20.06
CA ASN A 174 18.26 2.32 -19.02
C ASN A 174 17.78 2.92 -17.69
N TYR A 175 16.49 2.79 -17.40
CA TYR A 175 15.88 3.28 -16.16
C TYR A 175 16.46 2.64 -14.89
N ARG A 176 17.05 1.43 -14.98
CA ARG A 176 17.57 0.71 -13.79
C ARG A 176 18.78 1.40 -13.13
N GLY A 177 19.42 2.37 -13.79
CA GLY A 177 20.60 3.07 -13.27
C GLY A 177 20.32 4.35 -12.47
N TYR A 178 19.06 4.79 -12.36
CA TYR A 178 18.71 6.15 -11.90
C TYR A 178 18.73 6.40 -10.37
N ALA A 179 19.18 5.45 -9.55
CA ALA A 179 18.89 5.45 -8.10
C ALA A 179 19.82 6.27 -7.16
N PRO A 180 21.16 6.34 -7.32
CA PRO A 180 21.99 6.81 -6.20
C PRO A 180 22.03 8.34 -5.99
N ALA A 181 22.23 9.12 -7.06
CA ALA A 181 22.46 10.57 -6.94
C ALA A 181 21.20 11.34 -6.47
N ASP A 182 20.02 10.86 -6.86
CA ASP A 182 18.76 11.47 -6.44
C ASP A 182 18.47 11.20 -4.95
N ALA A 183 18.86 10.02 -4.44
CA ALA A 183 18.63 9.66 -3.05
C ALA A 183 19.38 10.59 -2.07
N GLU A 184 20.63 10.94 -2.38
CA GLU A 184 21.41 11.88 -1.56
C GLU A 184 20.80 13.27 -1.56
N LYS A 185 20.37 13.77 -2.73
CA LYS A 185 19.71 15.07 -2.86
C LYS A 185 18.38 15.11 -2.08
N GLN A 186 17.54 14.09 -2.25
CA GLN A 186 16.27 13.97 -1.52
C GLN A 186 16.50 13.92 -0.01
N GLN A 187 17.52 13.17 0.43
CA GLN A 187 17.91 13.09 1.83
C GLN A 187 18.37 14.46 2.37
N GLN A 188 19.11 15.25 1.59
CA GLN A 188 19.54 16.60 1.96
C GLN A 188 18.36 17.57 2.06
N GLU A 189 17.43 17.55 1.10
CA GLU A 189 16.22 18.38 1.13
C GLU A 189 15.33 18.05 2.34
N MET A 190 15.14 16.75 2.62
CA MET A 190 14.39 16.29 3.79
C MET A 190 15.06 16.68 5.11
N ASN A 191 16.39 16.57 5.19
CA ASN A 191 17.17 17.03 6.33
C ASN A 191 17.08 18.56 6.51
N ALA A 192 17.11 19.32 5.41
CA ALA A 192 16.99 20.78 5.45
C ALA A 192 15.60 21.23 5.93
N LEU A 193 14.55 20.50 5.55
CA LEU A 193 13.18 20.83 5.92
C LEU A 193 12.83 20.39 7.36
N LEU A 194 13.18 19.16 7.75
CA LEU A 194 12.75 18.57 9.02
C LEU A 194 13.81 18.65 10.12
N GLY A 195 15.09 18.75 9.75
CA GLY A 195 16.20 18.44 10.64
C GLY A 195 16.41 16.92 10.80
N PRO A 196 17.59 16.50 11.30
CA PRO A 196 17.96 15.09 11.36
C PRO A 196 17.05 14.24 12.25
N GLU A 197 16.61 14.77 13.40
CA GLU A 197 15.77 14.01 14.34
C GLU A 197 14.37 13.73 13.77
N ARG A 198 13.67 14.76 13.26
CA ARG A 198 12.34 14.59 12.67
C ARG A 198 12.40 13.80 11.37
N HIS A 199 13.49 13.91 10.61
CA HIS A 199 13.67 13.08 9.44
C HIS A 199 13.79 11.59 9.82
N GLU A 200 14.56 11.24 10.86
CA GLU A 200 14.63 9.86 11.31
C GLU A 200 13.26 9.33 11.78
N LYS A 201 12.50 10.13 12.52
CA LYS A 201 11.11 9.81 12.88
C LYS A 201 10.22 9.62 11.65
N PHE A 202 10.41 10.43 10.61
CA PHE A 202 9.66 10.29 9.37
C PHE A 202 9.99 8.99 8.64
N LYS A 203 11.27 8.59 8.58
CA LYS A 203 11.66 7.28 8.04
C LYS A 203 11.03 6.14 8.81
N GLN A 204 11.15 6.16 10.14
CA GLN A 204 10.51 5.15 10.99
C GLN A 204 8.98 5.13 10.79
N PHE A 205 8.35 6.30 10.62
CA PHE A 205 6.92 6.39 10.30
C PHE A 205 6.59 5.67 8.98
N GLN A 206 7.36 5.93 7.92
CA GLN A 206 7.17 5.28 6.61
C GLN A 206 7.43 3.77 6.67
N GLU A 207 8.46 3.35 7.40
CA GLU A 207 8.80 1.93 7.53
C GLU A 207 7.81 1.17 8.42
N SER A 208 7.10 1.85 9.34
CA SER A 208 6.08 1.25 10.22
C SER A 208 4.66 1.28 9.66
N MET A 209 4.48 1.58 8.36
CA MET A 209 3.16 1.74 7.75
C MET A 209 2.29 0.48 7.84
N SER A 210 2.87 -0.72 7.73
CA SER A 210 2.14 -1.99 7.90
C SER A 210 1.58 -2.15 9.32
N GLU A 211 2.37 -1.80 10.33
CA GLU A 211 2.01 -1.88 11.74
C GLU A 211 0.95 -0.83 12.07
N ARG A 212 1.08 0.39 11.52
CA ARG A 212 0.06 1.45 11.64
C ARG A 212 -1.29 1.01 11.08
N GLN A 213 -1.29 0.35 9.92
CA GLN A 213 -2.52 -0.20 9.34
C GLN A 213 -3.14 -1.28 10.25
N ALA A 214 -2.32 -2.20 10.77
CA ALA A 214 -2.78 -3.24 11.70
C ALA A 214 -3.38 -2.65 12.98
N VAL A 215 -2.74 -1.64 13.57
CA VAL A 215 -3.23 -0.96 14.78
C VAL A 215 -4.51 -0.16 14.49
N SER A 216 -4.64 0.45 13.32
CA SER A 216 -5.88 1.09 12.89
C SER A 216 -7.02 0.08 12.74
N ALA A 217 -6.75 -1.11 12.18
CA ALA A 217 -7.73 -2.19 12.09
C ALA A 217 -8.13 -2.70 13.49
N LEU A 218 -7.17 -2.88 14.39
CA LEU A 218 -7.43 -3.25 15.78
C LEU A 218 -8.35 -2.23 16.46
N ARG A 219 -8.05 -0.93 16.34
CA ARG A 219 -8.90 0.14 16.89
C ARG A 219 -10.34 0.08 16.41
N SER A 220 -10.54 -0.27 15.15
CA SER A 220 -11.87 -0.37 14.54
C SER A 220 -12.65 -1.60 15.00
N ASN A 221 -11.95 -2.64 15.48
CA ASN A 221 -12.54 -3.89 15.95
C ASN A 221 -12.74 -3.93 17.48
N LEU A 222 -12.15 -2.99 18.22
CA LEU A 222 -12.29 -2.93 19.68
C LEU A 222 -13.61 -2.28 20.08
N PRO A 223 -14.27 -2.75 21.15
CA PRO A 223 -15.41 -2.03 21.72
C PRO A 223 -14.97 -0.70 22.32
N ASP A 224 -15.90 0.25 22.46
CA ASP A 224 -15.62 1.58 23.02
C ASP A 224 -14.98 1.52 24.42
N SER A 225 -15.36 0.52 25.24
CA SER A 225 -14.77 0.28 26.57
C SER A 225 -13.28 -0.06 26.53
N ALA A 226 -12.81 -0.61 25.41
CA ALA A 226 -11.43 -1.04 25.20
C ALA A 226 -10.68 -0.14 24.21
N PHE A 227 -11.18 1.07 23.94
CA PHE A 227 -10.59 1.97 22.96
C PHE A 227 -9.08 2.16 23.17
N LEU A 228 -8.31 2.04 22.08
CA LEU A 228 -6.87 2.27 22.08
C LEU A 228 -6.61 3.76 21.86
N ASN A 229 -6.24 4.47 22.93
CA ASN A 229 -5.85 5.87 22.83
C ASN A 229 -4.59 6.03 21.95
N ASP A 230 -4.34 7.27 21.53
CA ASP A 230 -3.29 7.54 20.55
C ASP A 230 -1.89 7.20 21.04
N GLN A 231 -1.57 7.47 22.30
CA GLN A 231 -0.26 7.13 22.87
C GLN A 231 -0.03 5.62 22.84
N ARG A 232 -0.98 4.83 23.35
CA ARG A 232 -0.85 3.35 23.37
C ARG A 232 -0.86 2.76 21.96
N ALA A 233 -1.56 3.40 21.02
CA ALA A 233 -1.52 3.01 19.62
C ALA A 233 -0.12 3.20 19.02
N GLU A 234 0.54 4.34 19.25
CA GLU A 234 1.92 4.56 18.81
C GLU A 234 2.92 3.64 19.52
N ASP A 235 2.75 3.41 20.83
CA ASP A 235 3.58 2.46 21.60
C ASP A 235 3.47 1.05 21.00
N LEU A 236 2.26 0.64 20.61
CA LEU A 236 2.03 -0.65 19.96
C LEU A 236 2.65 -0.70 18.56
N VAL A 237 2.51 0.35 17.75
CA VAL A 237 3.16 0.44 16.43
C VAL A 237 4.68 0.28 16.57
N SER A 238 5.30 0.98 17.52
CA SER A 238 6.75 0.87 17.78
C SER A 238 7.12 -0.56 18.18
N ALA A 239 6.40 -1.15 19.15
CA ALA A 239 6.70 -2.49 19.64
C ALA A 239 6.60 -3.58 18.54
N LEU A 240 5.65 -3.45 17.62
CA LEU A 240 5.48 -4.36 16.48
C LEU A 240 6.54 -4.14 15.40
N TYR A 241 6.90 -2.88 15.13
CA TYR A 241 7.94 -2.53 14.16
C TYR A 241 9.32 -3.02 14.61
N ASP A 242 9.65 -2.84 15.89
CA ASP A 242 10.91 -3.31 16.48
C ASP A 242 11.03 -4.84 16.35
N GLU A 243 9.93 -5.54 16.63
CA GLU A 243 9.86 -7.01 16.52
C GLU A 243 10.03 -7.48 15.07
N ARG A 244 9.39 -6.80 14.11
CA ARG A 244 9.57 -7.07 12.68
C ARG A 244 11.03 -6.91 12.28
N THR A 245 11.64 -5.77 12.63
CA THR A 245 13.03 -5.46 12.29
C THR A 245 13.99 -6.48 12.91
N GLN A 246 13.76 -6.85 14.17
CA GLN A 246 14.52 -7.90 14.84
C GLN A 246 14.40 -9.24 14.11
N PHE A 247 13.18 -9.67 13.79
CA PHE A 247 12.93 -10.92 13.08
C PHE A 247 13.62 -10.96 11.70
N GLN A 248 13.56 -9.85 10.95
CA GLN A 248 14.21 -9.72 9.64
C GLN A 248 15.72 -9.83 9.75
N ASN A 249 16.33 -9.15 10.74
CA ASN A 249 17.77 -9.22 10.99
C ASN A 249 18.22 -10.64 11.37
N GLU A 250 17.46 -11.35 12.22
CA GLU A 250 17.72 -12.75 12.57
C GLU A 250 17.61 -13.70 11.36
N ALA A 251 16.67 -13.44 10.45
CA ALA A 251 16.54 -14.22 9.21
C ALA A 251 17.72 -13.99 8.26
N LEU A 252 18.16 -12.73 8.10
CA LEU A 252 19.34 -12.37 7.32
C LEU A 252 20.61 -13.02 7.87
N GLN A 253 20.82 -12.98 9.19
CA GLN A 253 21.98 -13.62 9.84
C GLN A 253 22.03 -15.14 9.66
N ARG A 254 20.86 -15.79 9.52
CA ARG A 254 20.76 -17.22 9.23
C ARG A 254 20.86 -17.56 7.74
N GLY A 255 20.92 -16.56 6.86
CA GLY A 255 20.88 -16.76 5.41
C GLY A 255 19.54 -17.33 4.92
N THR A 256 18.47 -17.18 5.69
CA THR A 256 17.14 -17.68 5.34
C THR A 256 16.33 -16.58 4.66
N GLY A 257 15.87 -16.84 3.44
CA GLY A 257 14.87 -16.01 2.77
C GLY A 257 13.54 -16.05 3.51
N PHE A 258 12.81 -14.93 3.48
CA PHE A 258 11.47 -14.82 4.02
C PHE A 258 10.57 -14.06 3.06
N SER A 259 9.29 -14.39 3.09
CA SER A 259 8.24 -13.68 2.38
C SER A 259 7.20 -13.17 3.37
N GLY A 260 6.70 -11.97 3.10
CA GLY A 260 5.61 -11.38 3.88
C GLY A 260 4.26 -11.78 3.31
N TYR A 261 3.35 -12.19 4.18
CA TYR A 261 1.92 -12.31 3.91
C TYR A 261 1.19 -11.22 4.69
N GLY A 262 0.72 -10.19 3.98
CA GLY A 262 0.01 -9.06 4.55
C GLY A 262 -1.49 -9.08 4.21
N THR A 263 -2.29 -8.67 5.18
CA THR A 263 -3.66 -8.18 4.96
C THR A 263 -3.80 -6.81 5.61
N GLY A 264 -4.95 -6.15 5.45
CA GLY A 264 -5.21 -4.89 6.18
C GLY A 264 -5.18 -5.03 7.70
N SER A 265 -5.19 -6.26 8.23
CA SER A 265 -5.13 -6.57 9.67
C SER A 265 -3.70 -6.83 10.17
N GLY A 266 -2.68 -6.86 9.30
CA GLY A 266 -1.29 -7.06 9.70
C GLY A 266 -0.50 -7.94 8.72
N MET A 267 0.78 -8.16 9.04
CA MET A 267 1.73 -8.92 8.23
C MET A 267 2.31 -10.09 9.03
N LEU A 268 2.40 -11.27 8.39
CA LEU A 268 3.13 -12.43 8.89
C LEU A 268 4.32 -12.71 7.99
N PHE A 269 5.45 -13.11 8.58
CA PHE A 269 6.58 -13.61 7.80
C PHE A 269 6.58 -15.15 7.77
N VAL A 270 6.75 -15.69 6.57
CA VAL A 270 6.94 -17.11 6.31
C VAL A 270 8.35 -17.33 5.75
N GLY A 271 8.94 -18.50 6.02
CA GLY A 271 10.14 -18.91 5.32
C GLY A 271 9.82 -19.21 3.84
N ASP A 272 10.76 -18.89 2.94
CA ASP A 272 10.56 -19.11 1.51
C ASP A 272 10.62 -20.59 1.08
N GLN A 273 11.14 -21.44 1.96
CA GLN A 273 11.37 -22.86 1.72
C GLN A 273 10.64 -23.74 2.74
N GLY A 274 10.48 -25.01 2.39
CA GLY A 274 9.89 -26.02 3.27
C GLY A 274 8.47 -26.42 2.90
N SER A 275 8.01 -27.47 3.58
CA SER A 275 6.64 -27.96 3.50
C SER A 275 5.62 -26.91 3.96
N LEU A 276 4.34 -27.14 3.64
CA LEU A 276 3.24 -26.30 4.13
C LEU A 276 3.27 -26.15 5.66
N ASP A 277 3.47 -27.25 6.39
CA ASP A 277 3.45 -27.26 7.85
C ASP A 277 4.64 -26.50 8.44
N GLU A 278 5.83 -26.59 7.83
CA GLU A 278 7.01 -25.81 8.26
C GLU A 278 6.82 -24.31 8.06
N ARG A 279 6.24 -23.90 6.92
CA ARG A 279 5.95 -22.49 6.63
C ARG A 279 4.89 -21.94 7.58
N VAL A 280 3.82 -22.70 7.85
CA VAL A 280 2.78 -22.33 8.83
C VAL A 280 3.35 -22.28 10.25
N ALA A 281 4.22 -23.21 10.63
CA ALA A 281 4.89 -23.20 11.93
C ALA A 281 5.83 -21.99 12.09
N ALA A 282 6.54 -21.59 11.02
CA ALA A 282 7.36 -20.38 11.03
C ALA A 282 6.51 -19.12 11.24
N ALA A 283 5.40 -18.97 10.51
CA ALA A 283 4.48 -17.85 10.71
C ALA A 283 3.83 -17.84 12.09
N ARG A 284 3.49 -19.02 12.64
CA ARG A 284 2.96 -19.14 14.00
C ARG A 284 3.95 -18.61 15.04
N ARG A 285 5.22 -19.02 14.96
CA ARG A 285 6.28 -18.52 15.86
C ARG A 285 6.44 -17.01 15.79
N TYR A 286 6.38 -16.43 14.58
CA TYR A 286 6.42 -14.98 14.42
C TYR A 286 5.17 -14.31 15.04
N SER A 287 3.98 -14.85 14.80
CA SER A 287 2.74 -14.35 15.40
C SER A 287 2.76 -14.41 16.93
N GLU A 288 3.30 -15.49 17.53
CA GLU A 288 3.46 -15.62 18.97
C GLU A 288 4.35 -14.50 19.55
N ARG A 289 5.47 -14.19 18.89
CA ARG A 289 6.35 -13.07 19.26
C ARG A 289 5.60 -11.73 19.21
N LEU A 290 4.83 -11.48 18.15
CA LEU A 290 4.02 -10.26 18.05
C LEU A 290 2.98 -10.16 19.18
N ARG A 291 2.33 -11.27 19.56
CA ARG A 291 1.37 -11.30 20.68
C ARG A 291 2.05 -11.00 22.00
N GLU A 292 3.23 -11.57 22.23
CA GLU A 292 4.02 -11.32 23.42
C GLU A 292 4.39 -9.82 23.52
N ARG A 293 4.93 -9.24 22.45
CA ARG A 293 5.25 -7.80 22.39
C ARG A 293 4.02 -6.93 22.60
N ALA A 294 2.91 -7.25 21.93
CA ALA A 294 1.65 -6.51 22.08
C ALA A 294 1.10 -6.58 23.51
N SER A 295 1.24 -7.71 24.21
CA SER A 295 0.75 -7.88 25.58
C SER A 295 1.46 -7.00 26.61
N GLN A 296 2.66 -6.50 26.28
CA GLN A 296 3.40 -5.55 27.13
C GLN A 296 2.82 -4.13 27.05
N VAL A 297 2.10 -3.82 25.98
CA VAL A 297 1.51 -2.51 25.71
C VAL A 297 -0.01 -2.50 25.93
N LEU A 298 -0.68 -3.59 25.58
CA LEU A 298 -2.14 -3.72 25.57
C LEU A 298 -2.70 -4.15 26.93
N THR A 299 -3.92 -3.71 27.23
CA THR A 299 -4.71 -4.33 28.32
C THR A 299 -5.15 -5.74 27.91
N ALA A 300 -5.58 -6.56 28.88
CA ALA A 300 -6.06 -7.92 28.59
C ALA A 300 -7.21 -7.97 27.56
N GLU A 301 -8.15 -7.01 27.62
CA GLU A 301 -9.26 -6.92 26.67
C GLU A 301 -8.77 -6.51 25.27
N GLN A 302 -7.84 -5.56 25.18
CA GLN A 302 -7.23 -5.15 23.91
C GLN A 302 -6.40 -6.28 23.28
N ALA A 303 -5.62 -6.99 24.10
CA ALA A 303 -4.82 -8.12 23.69
C ALA A 303 -5.69 -9.27 23.14
N LYS A 304 -6.88 -9.49 23.70
CA LYS A 304 -7.84 -10.46 23.15
C LYS A 304 -8.23 -10.12 21.71
N GLY A 305 -8.57 -8.85 21.43
CA GLY A 305 -8.90 -8.39 20.08
C GLY A 305 -7.73 -8.56 19.10
N PHE A 306 -6.51 -8.22 19.54
CA PHE A 306 -5.30 -8.40 18.74
C PHE A 306 -5.01 -9.89 18.45
N ASN A 307 -5.13 -10.75 19.46
CA ASN A 307 -4.93 -12.20 19.29
C ASN A 307 -5.89 -12.81 18.28
N GLN A 308 -7.16 -12.39 18.31
CA GLN A 308 -8.15 -12.84 17.33
C GLN A 308 -7.75 -12.44 15.90
N MET A 309 -7.32 -11.19 15.68
CA MET A 309 -6.83 -10.75 14.37
C MET A 309 -5.63 -11.58 13.89
N GLN A 310 -4.72 -11.93 14.81
CA GLN A 310 -3.57 -12.78 14.51
C GLN A 310 -3.97 -14.22 14.16
N ASP A 311 -4.99 -14.78 14.84
CA ASP A 311 -5.54 -16.10 14.53
C ASP A 311 -6.18 -16.14 13.14
N GLU A 312 -6.96 -15.10 12.78
CA GLU A 312 -7.56 -14.94 11.46
C GLU A 312 -6.50 -14.83 10.37
N LEU A 313 -5.43 -14.07 10.61
CA LEU A 313 -4.32 -13.89 9.68
C LEU A 313 -3.58 -15.22 9.42
N LEU A 314 -3.35 -16.02 10.46
CA LEU A 314 -2.75 -17.36 10.36
C LEU A 314 -3.66 -18.34 9.59
N ALA A 315 -4.97 -18.29 9.84
CA ALA A 315 -5.94 -19.13 9.13
C ALA A 315 -5.96 -18.80 7.63
N ASN A 316 -5.99 -17.52 7.28
CA ASN A 316 -5.97 -17.05 5.89
C ASN A 316 -4.65 -17.41 5.19
N LEU A 317 -3.52 -17.26 5.89
CA LEU A 317 -2.21 -17.69 5.37
C LEU A 317 -2.20 -19.20 5.07
N ARG A 318 -2.69 -20.03 5.99
CA ARG A 318 -2.70 -21.49 5.80
C ARG A 318 -3.50 -21.89 4.58
N GLU A 319 -4.66 -21.28 4.37
CA GLU A 319 -5.50 -21.56 3.21
C GLU A 319 -4.84 -21.08 1.91
N MET A 320 -4.21 -19.91 1.92
CA MET A 320 -3.44 -19.41 0.78
C MET A 320 -2.30 -20.37 0.40
N LEU A 321 -1.52 -20.83 1.38
CA LEU A 321 -0.41 -21.78 1.15
C LEU A 321 -0.92 -23.13 0.63
N ARG A 322 -2.05 -23.62 1.13
CA ARG A 322 -2.68 -24.86 0.65
C ARG A 322 -3.08 -24.75 -0.82
N ASN A 323 -3.66 -23.62 -1.21
CA ASN A 323 -4.07 -23.37 -2.59
C ASN A 323 -2.85 -23.28 -3.51
N GLN A 324 -1.76 -22.61 -3.08
CA GLN A 324 -0.51 -22.57 -3.85
C GLN A 324 0.11 -23.97 -4.05
N ASP A 325 0.12 -24.81 -3.02
CA ASP A 325 0.68 -26.15 -3.12
C ASP A 325 -0.18 -27.08 -3.99
N ALA A 326 -1.51 -26.92 -3.93
CA ALA A 326 -2.44 -27.63 -4.81
C ALA A 326 -2.32 -27.20 -6.28
N GLU A 327 -2.08 -25.91 -6.55
CA GLU A 327 -1.79 -25.43 -7.90
C GLU A 327 -0.47 -25.99 -8.43
N LYS A 328 0.58 -26.03 -7.59
CA LYS A 328 1.87 -26.63 -7.95
C LYS A 328 1.75 -28.13 -8.24
N SER A 329 0.93 -28.88 -7.48
CA SER A 329 0.75 -30.32 -7.74
C SER A 329 -0.08 -30.62 -8.98
N ARG A 330 -0.96 -29.70 -9.40
CA ARG A 330 -1.77 -29.83 -10.61
C ARG A 330 -1.04 -29.47 -11.89
N ALA A 331 0.02 -28.64 -11.83
CA ALA A 331 0.80 -28.27 -13.01
C ALA A 331 1.56 -29.49 -13.55
N PRO A 332 1.10 -30.13 -14.65
CA PRO A 332 1.71 -31.34 -15.16
C PRO A 332 3.05 -30.97 -15.83
N GLY A 333 4.17 -31.35 -15.20
CA GLY A 333 5.52 -31.15 -15.73
C GLY A 333 6.49 -30.33 -14.86
N SER A 334 6.12 -29.92 -13.65
CA SER A 334 7.07 -29.30 -12.70
C SER A 334 7.74 -30.28 -11.73
N GLY A 335 7.50 -31.59 -11.89
CA GLY A 335 8.28 -32.63 -11.23
C GLY A 335 9.48 -32.97 -12.09
N SER A 336 10.63 -32.38 -11.76
CA SER A 336 11.94 -32.81 -12.24
C SER A 336 12.28 -34.18 -11.66
#